data_AF-A0A929MAT5-F1
#
_entry.id   AF-A0A929MAT5-F1
#
_cell.length_a   1.000
_cell.length_b   1.000
_cell.length_c   1.000
_cell.angle_alpha   90.00
_cell.angle_beta   90.00
_cell.angle_gamma   90.00
#
_symmetry.space_group_name_H-M   'P 1'
#
loop_
_entity.id
_entity.type
_entity.pdbx_description
1 polymer ?
#
loop_
_entity_poly.entity_id
_entity_poly.type
_entity_poly.pdbx_seq_one_letter_code
_entity_poly.pdbx_strand_id
1 'polypeptide(L)'
;PLLGGVMSYIIFGYVKSKIIEPTHELKTNLKALKAERKAYKESFIKALKTKPAEEQIATLSKIAVIDEDEIETTEYSEYRSKIRIMKDSEKEIDTFKAMKKHIPIIAGFAAMVISSMMLFKGLEHINLAFSIIQTVWIIFVIGALAYLASLAIINVMSKNDSEKSINRIFSWFQIFTASSFAFSHGANDIANAVGPFAAVLDVLKTGSINESSPIPSIAMVTFGISLVVGLWFLGKEVITTIGSKLAEILPTTGFSAELASSIVILLATKLGIPVSSTHILIGAVLGIGIVNKNANWKMVRPIILAWLITLPAAAISSAIFYFALAKLLGV
;
A
#
# COMPACT_ATOMS: atom_id res chain seq x y z
N PRO A 1 2.61 2.78 18.23
CA PRO A 1 3.12 1.53 17.61
C PRO A 1 2.08 0.42 17.51
N LEU A 2 1.53 -0.04 18.64
CA LEU A 2 0.65 -1.22 18.67
C LEU A 2 -0.58 -1.08 17.75
N LEU A 3 -1.30 0.05 17.82
CA LEU A 3 -2.46 0.31 16.95
C LEU A 3 -2.11 0.25 15.45
N GLY A 4 -0.99 0.85 15.05
CA GLY A 4 -0.51 0.78 13.67
C GLY A 4 -0.20 -0.65 13.24
N GLY A 5 0.46 -1.43 14.09
CA GLY A 5 0.80 -2.83 13.81
C GLY A 5 -0.40 -3.76 13.74
N VAL A 6 -1.38 -3.59 14.64
CA VAL A 6 -2.64 -4.34 14.60
C VAL A 6 -3.41 -4.01 13.32
N MET A 7 -3.55 -2.72 13.00
CA MET A 7 -4.28 -2.29 11.82
C MET A 7 -3.62 -2.78 10.52
N SER A 8 -2.30 -2.69 10.40
CA SER A 8 -1.59 -3.17 9.21
C SER A 8 -1.57 -4.69 9.10
N TYR A 9 -1.52 -5.40 10.23
CA TYR A 9 -1.66 -6.86 10.25
C TYR A 9 -3.01 -7.29 9.66
N ILE A 10 -4.09 -6.60 10.03
CA ILE A 10 -5.44 -6.88 9.50
C ILE A 10 -5.52 -6.55 8.00
N ILE A 11 -5.11 -5.34 7.60
CA ILE A 11 -5.21 -4.89 6.21
C ILE A 11 -4.34 -5.74 5.29
N PHE A 12 -3.06 -5.92 5.63
CA PHE A 12 -2.16 -6.70 4.81
C PHE A 12 -2.48 -8.19 4.88
N GLY A 13 -2.91 -8.71 6.03
CA GLY A 13 -3.41 -10.08 6.15
C GLY A 13 -4.59 -10.36 5.21
N TYR A 14 -5.50 -9.39 5.05
CA TYR A 14 -6.58 -9.47 4.06
C TYR A 14 -6.03 -9.45 2.62
N VAL A 15 -5.14 -8.51 2.29
CA VAL A 15 -4.52 -8.42 0.95
C VAL A 15 -3.80 -9.73 0.60
N LYS A 16 -3.04 -10.29 1.54
CA LYS A 16 -2.29 -11.53 1.35
C LYS A 16 -3.21 -12.73 1.13
N SER A 17 -4.15 -12.96 2.04
CA SER A 17 -5.03 -14.14 2.01
C SER A 17 -6.12 -14.10 0.94
N LYS A 18 -6.56 -12.91 0.50
CA LYS A 18 -7.66 -12.76 -0.47
C LYS A 18 -7.22 -12.37 -1.87
N ILE A 19 -6.02 -11.82 -2.04
CA ILE A 19 -5.52 -11.37 -3.34
C ILE A 19 -4.24 -12.12 -3.72
N ILE A 20 -3.19 -12.04 -2.91
CA ILE A 20 -1.86 -12.52 -3.30
C ILE A 20 -1.82 -14.05 -3.38
N GLU A 21 -2.15 -14.75 -2.29
CA GLU A 21 -2.07 -16.22 -2.20
C GLU A 21 -3.00 -16.89 -3.23
N PRO A 22 -4.29 -16.53 -3.35
CA PRO A 22 -5.16 -17.12 -4.37
C PRO A 22 -4.68 -16.87 -5.80
N THR A 23 -4.13 -15.68 -6.07
CA THR A 23 -3.60 -15.38 -7.42
C THR A 23 -2.37 -16.21 -7.74
N HIS A 24 -1.49 -16.42 -6.76
CA HIS A 24 -0.30 -17.27 -6.91
C HIS A 24 -0.66 -18.74 -7.10
N GLU A 25 -1.63 -19.25 -6.34
CA GLU A 25 -2.16 -20.62 -6.49
C GLU A 25 -2.77 -20.83 -7.88
N LEU A 26 -3.65 -19.94 -8.34
CA LEU A 26 -4.26 -20.01 -9.67
C LEU A 26 -3.20 -19.97 -10.78
N LYS A 27 -2.18 -19.12 -10.64
CA LYS A 27 -1.07 -19.04 -11.60
C LYS A 27 -0.22 -20.31 -11.61
N THR A 28 0.02 -20.91 -10.45
CA THR A 28 0.77 -22.17 -10.31
C THR A 28 0.01 -23.32 -10.94
N ASN A 29 -1.30 -23.42 -10.69
CA ASN A 29 -2.19 -24.42 -11.32
C ASN A 29 -2.23 -24.25 -12.85
N LEU A 30 -2.32 -23.01 -13.35
CA LEU A 30 -2.28 -22.74 -14.78
C LEU A 30 -0.93 -23.15 -15.41
N LYS A 31 0.19 -22.92 -14.72
CA LYS A 31 1.51 -23.37 -15.17
C LYS A 31 1.61 -24.90 -15.19
N ALA A 32 1.09 -25.58 -14.16
CA ALA A 32 1.07 -27.04 -14.06
C ALA A 32 0.27 -27.65 -15.21
N LEU A 33 -0.95 -27.17 -15.50
CA LEU A 33 -1.77 -27.63 -16.63
C LEU A 33 -1.07 -27.42 -17.97
N LYS A 34 -0.41 -26.26 -18.18
CA LYS A 34 0.36 -26.01 -19.40
C LYS A 34 1.54 -26.96 -19.55
N ALA A 35 2.21 -27.31 -18.45
CA ALA A 35 3.31 -28.27 -18.43
C ALA A 35 2.81 -29.70 -18.71
N GLU A 36 1.71 -30.12 -18.10
CA GLU A 36 1.06 -31.40 -18.34
C GLU A 36 0.63 -31.53 -19.81
N ARG A 37 0.00 -30.50 -20.37
CA ARG A 37 -0.36 -30.47 -21.79
C ARG A 37 0.88 -30.61 -22.68
N LYS A 38 1.99 -29.93 -22.35
CA LYS A 38 3.24 -30.03 -23.12
C LYS A 38 3.83 -31.44 -23.04
N ALA A 39 3.88 -32.04 -21.84
CA ALA A 39 4.35 -33.40 -21.64
C ALA A 39 3.48 -34.44 -22.36
N TYR A 40 2.16 -34.23 -22.40
CA TYR A 40 1.24 -35.07 -23.16
C TYR A 40 1.51 -34.99 -24.67
N LYS A 41 1.77 -33.79 -25.21
CA LYS A 41 2.18 -33.64 -26.63
C LYS A 41 3.49 -34.37 -26.93
N GLU A 42 4.49 -34.22 -26.08
CA GLU A 42 5.81 -34.83 -26.29
C GLU A 42 5.76 -36.36 -26.19
N SER A 43 5.04 -36.90 -25.20
CA SER A 43 4.83 -38.34 -25.05
C SER A 43 4.03 -38.93 -26.20
N PHE A 44 3.00 -38.23 -26.68
CA PHE A 44 2.24 -38.63 -27.87
C PHE A 44 3.14 -38.70 -29.11
N ILE A 45 3.93 -37.65 -29.37
CA ILE A 45 4.86 -37.62 -30.52
C ILE A 45 5.90 -38.75 -30.41
N LYS A 46 6.43 -39.01 -29.20
CA LYS A 46 7.40 -40.09 -28.99
C LYS A 46 6.79 -41.47 -29.24
N ALA A 47 5.58 -41.73 -28.73
CA ALA A 47 4.86 -42.97 -28.95
C ALA A 47 4.47 -43.18 -30.43
N LEU A 48 4.16 -42.08 -31.14
CA LEU A 48 3.87 -42.13 -32.56
C LEU A 48 5.11 -42.51 -33.37
N LYS A 49 6.28 -41.92 -33.07
CA LYS A 49 7.55 -42.21 -33.75
C LYS A 49 8.00 -43.67 -33.63
N THR A 50 7.56 -44.39 -32.59
CA THR A 50 7.90 -45.81 -32.37
C THR A 50 6.99 -46.79 -33.12
N LYS A 51 5.89 -46.31 -33.73
CA LYS A 51 4.94 -47.15 -34.47
C LYS A 51 5.35 -47.34 -35.95
N PRO A 52 4.87 -48.40 -36.63
CA PRO A 52 5.06 -48.58 -38.08
C PRO A 52 4.52 -47.40 -38.90
N ALA A 53 5.10 -47.16 -40.08
CA ALA A 53 4.76 -46.01 -40.93
C ALA A 53 3.28 -45.94 -41.33
N GLU A 54 2.64 -47.09 -41.58
CA GLU A 54 1.20 -47.17 -41.88
C GLU A 54 0.34 -46.67 -40.72
N GLU A 55 0.64 -47.10 -39.48
CA GLU A 55 -0.05 -46.63 -38.28
C GLU A 55 0.20 -45.14 -38.01
N GLN A 56 1.41 -44.64 -38.30
CA GLN A 56 1.72 -43.21 -38.18
C GLN A 56 0.87 -42.38 -39.12
N ILE A 57 0.79 -42.77 -40.40
CA ILE A 57 0.00 -42.09 -41.42
C ILE A 57 -1.49 -42.14 -41.07
N ALA A 58 -2.01 -43.29 -40.65
CA ALA A 58 -3.40 -43.45 -40.24
C ALA A 58 -3.77 -42.61 -39.00
N THR A 59 -2.85 -42.46 -38.05
CA THR A 59 -3.08 -41.64 -36.85
C THR A 59 -3.01 -40.14 -37.18
N LEU A 60 -2.05 -39.73 -38.00
CA LEU A 60 -1.88 -38.33 -38.42
C LEU A 60 -3.01 -37.87 -39.33
N SER A 61 -3.49 -38.72 -40.25
CA SER A 61 -4.64 -38.40 -41.10
C SER A 61 -5.90 -38.16 -40.27
N LYS A 62 -6.18 -39.02 -39.27
CA LYS A 62 -7.28 -38.79 -38.31
C LYS A 62 -7.16 -37.48 -37.51
N ILE A 63 -5.95 -36.97 -37.30
CA ILE A 63 -5.72 -35.68 -36.62
C ILE A 63 -5.89 -34.49 -37.57
N ALA A 64 -5.54 -34.65 -38.85
CA ALA A 64 -5.52 -33.61 -39.89
C ALA A 64 -6.89 -33.42 -40.58
N VAL A 65 -7.65 -34.50 -40.79
CA VAL A 65 -8.88 -34.51 -41.61
C VAL A 65 -10.06 -33.74 -40.98
N ILE A 66 -9.97 -33.29 -39.72
CA ILE A 66 -11.08 -32.60 -39.01
C ILE A 66 -10.89 -31.07 -38.98
N ASP A 67 -10.06 -30.50 -39.86
CA ASP A 67 -9.92 -29.03 -39.97
C ASP A 67 -10.72 -28.40 -41.13
N GLU A 68 -11.41 -29.17 -41.99
CA GLU A 68 -12.07 -28.60 -43.18
C GLU A 68 -13.60 -28.57 -43.22
N ASP A 69 -14.37 -29.45 -42.57
CA ASP A 69 -15.84 -29.38 -42.71
C ASP A 69 -16.63 -29.79 -41.47
N GLU A 70 -17.78 -29.13 -41.30
CA GLU A 70 -18.87 -29.46 -40.39
C GLU A 70 -19.36 -30.89 -40.60
N ILE A 71 -18.68 -31.88 -39.99
CA ILE A 71 -19.21 -33.24 -39.91
C ILE A 71 -19.57 -33.54 -38.46
N GLU A 72 -20.87 -33.65 -38.21
CA GLU A 72 -21.54 -34.15 -37.00
C GLU A 72 -21.19 -35.61 -36.64
N THR A 73 -20.01 -36.11 -36.99
CA THR A 73 -19.51 -37.42 -36.54
C THR A 73 -18.61 -37.24 -35.32
N THR A 74 -19.19 -37.61 -34.18
CA THR A 74 -18.75 -37.49 -32.78
C THR A 74 -17.43 -38.19 -32.38
N GLU A 75 -16.48 -38.45 -33.28
CA GLU A 75 -15.23 -39.12 -32.91
C GLU A 75 -14.00 -38.28 -33.26
N TYR A 76 -13.73 -37.27 -32.42
CA TYR A 76 -12.41 -36.66 -32.37
C TYR A 76 -11.35 -37.73 -32.07
N SER A 77 -10.20 -37.67 -32.77
CA SER A 77 -8.99 -38.41 -32.36
C SER A 77 -8.77 -38.24 -30.84
N GLU A 78 -8.49 -39.36 -30.15
CA GLU A 78 -8.25 -39.40 -28.69
C GLU A 78 -7.25 -38.32 -28.23
N TYR A 79 -6.26 -38.03 -29.07
CA TYR A 79 -5.30 -36.97 -28.83
C TYR A 79 -5.92 -35.56 -28.91
N ARG A 80 -6.73 -35.25 -29.94
CA ARG A 80 -7.38 -33.94 -30.08
C ARG A 80 -8.41 -33.69 -28.98
N SER A 81 -9.21 -34.70 -28.63
CA SER A 81 -10.19 -34.59 -27.54
C SER A 81 -9.51 -34.30 -26.20
N LYS A 82 -8.44 -35.03 -25.87
CA LYS A 82 -7.67 -34.80 -24.65
C LYS A 82 -6.97 -33.43 -24.63
N ILE A 83 -6.39 -32.99 -25.75
CA ILE A 83 -5.82 -31.63 -25.87
C ILE A 83 -6.89 -30.55 -25.72
N ARG A 84 -8.10 -30.76 -26.25
CA ARG A 84 -9.23 -29.83 -26.10
C ARG A 84 -9.66 -29.71 -24.64
N ILE A 85 -9.87 -30.84 -23.96
CA ILE A 85 -10.21 -30.88 -22.54
C ILE A 85 -9.15 -30.15 -21.70
N MET A 86 -7.85 -30.37 -21.97
CA MET A 86 -6.76 -29.65 -21.29
C MET A 86 -6.79 -28.15 -21.59
N LYS A 87 -7.06 -27.74 -22.84
CA LYS A 87 -7.20 -26.31 -23.21
C LYS A 87 -8.40 -25.65 -22.57
N ASP A 88 -9.52 -26.35 -22.45
CA ASP A 88 -10.73 -25.82 -21.82
C ASP A 88 -10.52 -25.70 -20.30
N SER A 89 -9.86 -26.69 -19.68
CA SER A 89 -9.41 -26.61 -18.27
C SER A 89 -8.46 -25.43 -18.02
N GLU A 90 -7.57 -25.11 -18.97
CA GLU A 90 -6.70 -23.91 -18.89
C GLU A 90 -7.50 -22.60 -18.95
N LYS A 91 -8.60 -22.54 -19.72
CA LYS A 91 -9.43 -21.33 -19.87
C LYS A 91 -10.31 -21.06 -18.67
N GLU A 92 -10.73 -22.09 -17.94
CA GLU A 92 -11.53 -21.94 -16.73
C GLU A 92 -10.78 -21.23 -15.58
N ILE A 93 -9.44 -21.25 -15.62
CA ILE A 93 -8.61 -20.60 -14.62
C ILE A 93 -8.46 -19.10 -14.92
N ASP A 94 -9.36 -18.28 -14.34
CA ASP A 94 -9.20 -16.82 -14.31
C ASP A 94 -8.28 -16.40 -13.17
N THR A 95 -6.99 -16.15 -13.48
CA THR A 95 -5.99 -15.66 -12.51
C THR A 95 -6.31 -14.25 -11.99
N PHE A 96 -7.24 -13.52 -12.61
CA PHE A 96 -7.69 -12.19 -12.17
C PHE A 96 -8.96 -12.23 -11.32
N LYS A 97 -9.56 -13.40 -11.09
CA LYS A 97 -10.81 -13.54 -10.32
C LYS A 97 -10.73 -12.90 -8.93
N ALA A 98 -9.65 -13.18 -8.19
CA ALA A 98 -9.43 -12.61 -6.86
C ALA A 98 -9.24 -11.08 -6.91
N MET A 99 -8.48 -10.60 -7.89
CA MET A 99 -8.24 -9.17 -8.11
C MET A 99 -9.52 -8.39 -8.40
N LYS A 100 -10.32 -8.85 -9.37
CA LYS A 100 -11.60 -8.22 -9.77
C LYS A 100 -12.58 -8.08 -8.60
N LYS A 101 -12.55 -9.03 -7.66
CA LYS A 101 -13.42 -9.03 -6.48
C LYS A 101 -12.92 -8.10 -5.38
N HIS A 102 -11.63 -8.17 -5.04
CA HIS A 102 -11.11 -7.60 -3.80
C HIS A 102 -10.39 -6.26 -3.98
N ILE A 103 -9.65 -6.05 -5.07
CA ILE A 103 -8.88 -4.80 -5.27
C ILE A 103 -9.81 -3.58 -5.35
N PRO A 104 -10.96 -3.60 -6.07
CA PRO A 104 -11.83 -2.44 -6.13
C PRO A 104 -12.41 -2.02 -4.79
N ILE A 105 -12.76 -2.99 -3.94
CA ILE A 105 -13.27 -2.74 -2.58
C ILE A 105 -12.20 -2.02 -1.74
N ILE A 106 -10.96 -2.52 -1.80
CA ILE A 106 -9.83 -1.92 -1.09
C ILE A 106 -9.54 -0.51 -1.62
N ALA A 107 -9.57 -0.31 -2.94
CA ALA A 107 -9.34 0.98 -3.56
C ALA A 107 -10.38 2.03 -3.12
N GLY A 108 -11.66 1.66 -3.16
CA GLY A 108 -12.75 2.52 -2.71
C GLY A 108 -12.60 2.89 -1.24
N PHE A 109 -12.35 1.90 -0.36
CA PHE A 109 -12.15 2.15 1.06
C PHE A 109 -10.92 3.04 1.34
N ALA A 110 -9.79 2.77 0.68
CA ALA A 110 -8.58 3.57 0.83
C ALA A 110 -8.79 5.01 0.37
N ALA A 111 -9.47 5.22 -0.76
CA ALA A 111 -9.82 6.55 -1.24
C ALA A 111 -10.73 7.28 -0.24
N MET A 112 -11.72 6.60 0.36
CA MET A 112 -12.57 7.20 1.39
C MET A 112 -11.76 7.65 2.61
N VAL A 113 -10.79 6.84 3.08
CA VAL A 113 -9.92 7.19 4.20
C VAL A 113 -9.06 8.42 3.87
N ILE A 114 -8.43 8.43 2.69
CA ILE A 114 -7.57 9.53 2.23
C ILE A 114 -8.39 10.83 2.10
N SER A 115 -9.56 10.78 1.46
CA SER A 115 -10.45 11.92 1.32
C SER A 115 -10.96 12.42 2.67
N SER A 116 -11.29 11.52 3.59
CA SER A 116 -11.68 11.87 4.95
C SER A 116 -10.57 12.62 5.69
N MET A 117 -9.32 12.15 5.58
CA MET A 117 -8.18 12.87 6.16
C MET A 117 -7.99 14.26 5.57
N MET A 118 -8.11 14.39 4.25
CA MET A 118 -7.95 15.68 3.57
C MET A 118 -9.07 16.66 3.96
N LEU A 119 -10.32 16.21 4.00
CA LEU A 119 -11.46 17.06 4.36
C LEU A 119 -11.45 17.49 5.82
N PHE A 120 -11.13 16.58 6.75
CA PHE A 120 -11.20 16.90 8.18
C PHE A 120 -9.95 17.57 8.74
N LYS A 121 -8.78 17.34 8.15
CA LYS A 121 -7.52 17.90 8.64
C LYS A 121 -6.93 18.93 7.69
N GLY A 122 -6.99 18.67 6.39
CA GLY A 122 -6.38 19.54 5.39
C GLY A 122 -7.19 20.79 5.07
N LEU A 123 -8.51 20.67 5.05
CA LEU A 123 -9.42 21.77 4.71
C LEU A 123 -9.97 22.50 5.94
N GLU A 124 -9.58 22.13 7.16
CA GLU A 124 -10.11 22.73 8.39
C GLU A 124 -9.90 24.26 8.47
N HIS A 125 -8.81 24.76 7.90
CA HIS A 125 -8.46 26.18 7.89
C HIS A 125 -8.95 26.93 6.64
N ILE A 126 -9.49 26.20 5.66
CA ILE A 126 -10.13 26.78 4.49
C ILE A 126 -11.60 26.85 4.86
N ASN A 127 -12.16 28.05 4.97
CA ASN A 127 -13.50 28.33 5.51
C ASN A 127 -14.66 27.79 4.64
N LEU A 128 -14.57 26.53 4.23
CA LEU A 128 -15.50 25.78 3.41
C LEU A 128 -16.54 25.19 4.35
N ALA A 129 -17.67 25.89 4.48
CA ALA A 129 -18.79 25.47 5.30
C ALA A 129 -19.54 24.28 4.65
N PHE A 130 -18.90 23.11 4.56
CA PHE A 130 -19.59 21.88 4.18
C PHE A 130 -20.40 21.35 5.36
N SER A 131 -21.66 21.01 5.10
CA SER A 131 -22.46 20.25 6.06
C SER A 131 -21.91 18.82 6.20
N ILE A 132 -22.12 18.19 7.36
CA ILE A 132 -21.71 16.80 7.62
C ILE A 132 -22.21 15.85 6.52
N ILE A 133 -23.45 16.05 6.05
CA ILE A 133 -24.04 15.24 4.99
C ILE A 133 -23.30 15.42 3.66
N GLN A 134 -22.94 16.65 3.28
CA GLN A 134 -22.13 16.91 2.08
C GLN A 134 -20.74 16.30 2.18
N THR A 135 -20.08 16.39 3.34
CA THR A 135 -18.77 15.77 3.56
C THR A 135 -18.84 14.25 3.36
N VAL A 136 -19.83 13.59 3.95
CA VAL A 136 -20.03 12.14 3.80
C VAL A 136 -20.33 11.78 2.34
N TRP A 137 -21.15 12.56 1.64
CA TRP A 137 -21.44 12.36 0.22
C TRP A 137 -20.20 12.48 -0.66
N ILE A 138 -19.37 13.50 -0.45
CA ILE A 138 -18.12 13.69 -1.20
C ILE A 138 -17.19 12.49 -0.99
N ILE A 139 -17.02 12.04 0.25
CA ILE A 139 -16.20 10.87 0.58
C ILE A 139 -16.73 9.62 -0.15
N PHE A 140 -18.05 9.40 -0.11
CA PHE A 140 -18.67 8.26 -0.77
C PHE A 140 -18.50 8.29 -2.29
N VAL A 141 -18.71 9.46 -2.92
CA VAL A 141 -18.53 9.63 -4.38
C VAL A 141 -17.08 9.35 -4.78
N ILE A 142 -16.09 9.87 -4.05
CA ILE A 142 -14.67 9.60 -4.33
C ILE A 142 -14.37 8.10 -4.17
N GLY A 143 -14.90 7.46 -3.12
CA GLY A 143 -14.78 6.01 -2.92
C GLY A 143 -15.37 5.18 -4.07
N ALA A 144 -16.58 5.54 -4.51
CA ALA A 144 -17.25 4.88 -5.63
C ALA A 144 -16.49 5.06 -6.96
N LEU A 145 -15.98 6.26 -7.22
CA LEU A 145 -15.14 6.53 -8.40
C LEU A 145 -13.84 5.71 -8.36
N ALA A 146 -13.17 5.63 -7.22
CA ALA A 146 -11.97 4.82 -7.05
C ALA A 146 -12.25 3.31 -7.23
N TYR A 147 -13.39 2.83 -6.74
CA TYR A 147 -13.86 1.46 -6.99
C TYR A 147 -14.05 1.19 -8.49
N LEU A 148 -14.79 2.06 -9.20
CA LEU A 148 -15.07 1.89 -10.62
C LEU A 148 -13.78 2.00 -11.46
N ALA A 149 -12.93 2.98 -11.16
CA ALA A 149 -11.67 3.18 -11.85
C ALA A 149 -10.73 1.97 -11.70
N SER A 150 -10.58 1.46 -10.47
CA SER A 150 -9.75 0.26 -10.24
C SER A 150 -10.31 -0.99 -10.90
N LEU A 151 -11.64 -1.16 -10.93
CA LEU A 151 -12.28 -2.26 -11.68
C LEU A 151 -12.02 -2.15 -13.19
N ALA A 152 -12.14 -0.96 -13.76
CA ALA A 152 -11.82 -0.70 -15.16
C ALA A 152 -10.36 -1.01 -15.48
N ILE A 153 -9.42 -0.56 -14.63
CA ILE A 153 -7.98 -0.84 -14.77
C ILE A 153 -7.71 -2.34 -14.76
N ILE A 154 -8.29 -3.09 -13.82
CA ILE A 154 -8.09 -4.55 -13.72
C ILE A 154 -8.60 -5.27 -14.99
N ASN A 155 -9.74 -4.84 -15.52
CA ASN A 155 -10.30 -5.43 -16.74
C ASN A 155 -9.40 -5.17 -17.96
N VAL A 156 -8.81 -3.98 -18.07
CA VAL A 156 -7.80 -3.68 -19.11
C VAL A 156 -6.53 -4.50 -18.93
N MET A 157 -6.10 -4.72 -17.68
CA MET A 157 -4.88 -5.47 -17.35
C MET A 157 -5.03 -7.00 -17.40
N SER A 158 -6.25 -7.52 -17.58
CA SER A 158 -6.57 -8.96 -17.57
C SER A 158 -5.81 -9.82 -18.58
N LYS A 159 -5.12 -9.19 -19.56
CA LYS A 159 -4.27 -9.86 -20.56
C LYS A 159 -2.80 -9.99 -20.13
N ASN A 160 -2.38 -9.31 -19.06
CA ASN A 160 -1.00 -9.28 -18.58
C ASN A 160 -0.75 -10.37 -17.52
N ASP A 161 0.51 -10.49 -17.09
CA ASP A 161 0.87 -11.33 -15.95
C ASP A 161 0.18 -10.82 -14.67
N SER A 162 -0.51 -11.73 -13.96
CA SER A 162 -1.34 -11.39 -12.80
C SER A 162 -0.54 -10.82 -11.62
N GLU A 163 0.63 -11.39 -11.30
CA GLU A 163 1.49 -10.92 -10.21
C GLU A 163 2.10 -9.55 -10.51
N LYS A 164 2.59 -9.35 -11.74
CA LYS A 164 3.06 -8.03 -12.18
C LYS A 164 1.94 -6.99 -12.13
N SER A 165 0.71 -7.40 -12.43
CA SER A 165 -0.46 -6.53 -12.39
C SER A 165 -0.81 -6.12 -10.96
N ILE A 166 -0.77 -7.05 -9.99
CA ILE A 166 -0.94 -6.73 -8.56
C ILE A 166 0.06 -5.65 -8.15
N ASN A 167 1.35 -5.88 -8.38
CA ASN A 167 2.39 -4.93 -7.97
C ASN A 167 2.18 -3.56 -8.62
N ARG A 168 1.86 -3.50 -9.92
CA ARG A 168 1.64 -2.23 -10.63
C ARG A 168 0.43 -1.46 -10.09
N ILE A 169 -0.68 -2.15 -9.80
CA ILE A 169 -1.88 -1.51 -9.25
C ILE A 169 -1.59 -0.98 -7.83
N PHE A 170 -0.99 -1.81 -6.98
CA PHE A 170 -0.66 -1.39 -5.61
C PHE A 170 0.42 -0.31 -5.57
N SER A 171 1.35 -0.24 -6.54
CA SER A 171 2.28 0.90 -6.65
C SER A 171 1.54 2.21 -6.87
N TRP A 172 0.52 2.23 -7.74
CA TRP A 172 -0.30 3.42 -7.92
C TRP A 172 -1.08 3.78 -6.65
N PHE A 173 -1.69 2.79 -5.99
CA PHE A 173 -2.37 3.03 -4.72
C PHE A 173 -1.43 3.56 -3.64
N GLN A 174 -0.21 3.02 -3.60
CA GLN A 174 0.82 3.44 -2.66
C GLN A 174 1.20 4.91 -2.87
N ILE A 175 1.27 5.41 -4.10
CA ILE A 175 1.53 6.84 -4.35
C ILE A 175 0.48 7.71 -3.64
N PHE A 176 -0.79 7.37 -3.75
CA PHE A 176 -1.88 8.12 -3.09
C PHE A 176 -1.83 8.01 -1.56
N THR A 177 -1.59 6.81 -1.01
CA THR A 177 -1.47 6.63 0.44
C THR A 177 -0.23 7.32 1.00
N ALA A 178 0.90 7.27 0.29
CA ALA A 178 2.13 7.94 0.66
C ALA A 178 1.98 9.46 0.64
N SER A 179 1.33 10.03 -0.38
CA SER A 179 1.01 11.46 -0.43
C SER A 179 0.09 11.88 0.72
N SER A 180 -0.94 11.10 1.02
CA SER A 180 -1.85 11.36 2.14
C SER A 180 -1.12 11.31 3.50
N PHE A 181 -0.26 10.31 3.68
CA PHE A 181 0.55 10.17 4.89
C PHE A 181 1.55 11.34 5.02
N ALA A 182 2.25 11.71 3.94
CA ALA A 182 3.17 12.84 3.92
C ALA A 182 2.47 14.16 4.26
N PHE A 183 1.27 14.38 3.73
CA PHE A 183 0.45 15.55 4.07
C PHE A 183 0.10 15.59 5.56
N SER A 184 -0.43 14.49 6.11
CA SER A 184 -0.80 14.41 7.52
C SER A 184 0.40 14.57 8.45
N HIS A 185 1.53 13.96 8.08
CA HIS A 185 2.78 14.06 8.83
C HIS A 185 3.31 15.49 8.82
N GLY A 186 3.38 16.14 7.66
CA GLY A 186 3.81 17.55 7.55
C GLY A 186 2.93 18.48 8.38
N ALA A 187 1.61 18.32 8.32
CA ALA A 187 0.67 19.13 9.11
C ALA A 187 0.87 18.97 10.63
N ASN A 188 1.22 17.77 11.11
CA ASN A 188 1.50 17.53 12.53
C ASN A 188 2.89 18.06 12.93
N ASP A 189 3.89 17.86 12.09
CA ASP A 189 5.29 18.08 12.45
C ASP A 189 5.70 19.55 12.34
N ILE A 190 5.07 20.33 11.46
CA ILE A 190 5.29 21.79 11.37
C ILE A 190 4.96 22.46 12.70
N ALA A 191 3.93 22.01 13.41
CA ALA A 191 3.52 22.58 14.71
C ALA A 191 4.64 22.51 15.77
N ASN A 192 5.50 21.48 15.71
CA ASN A 192 6.59 21.30 16.68
C ASN A 192 7.66 22.41 16.59
N ALA A 193 7.87 22.98 15.39
CA ALA A 193 8.82 24.08 15.18
C ALA A 193 8.14 25.45 15.21
N VAL A 194 6.95 25.54 14.61
CA VAL A 194 6.20 26.80 14.50
C VAL A 194 5.61 27.23 15.84
N GLY A 195 5.19 26.29 16.71
CA GLY A 195 4.60 26.61 18.01
C GLY A 195 5.52 27.45 18.91
N PRO A 196 6.75 26.99 19.23
CA PRO A 196 7.71 27.78 19.99
C PRO A 196 8.06 29.12 19.32
N PHE A 197 8.20 29.14 18.00
CA PHE A 197 8.46 30.37 17.25
C PHE A 197 7.31 31.38 17.36
N ALA A 198 6.06 30.90 17.28
CA ALA A 198 4.87 31.73 17.41
C ALA A 198 4.77 32.35 18.80
N ALA A 199 5.05 31.58 19.85
CA ALA A 199 5.05 32.07 21.23
C ALA A 199 6.12 33.16 21.44
N VAL A 200 7.34 32.97 20.94
CA VAL A 200 8.40 33.99 21.01
C VAL A 200 8.00 35.25 20.25
N LEU A 201 7.49 35.11 19.02
CA LEU A 201 7.07 36.25 18.20
C LEU A 201 5.92 37.03 18.83
N ASP A 202 4.99 36.35 19.48
CA ASP A 202 3.84 36.97 20.12
C ASP A 202 4.23 37.75 21.38
N VAL A 203 5.09 37.18 22.23
CA VAL A 203 5.65 37.88 23.39
C VAL A 203 6.44 39.11 22.96
N LEU A 204 7.23 39.03 21.88
CA LEU A 204 7.97 40.18 21.34
C LEU A 204 7.05 41.30 20.82
N LYS A 205 5.85 40.97 20.34
CA LYS A 205 4.89 41.95 19.81
C LYS A 205 4.00 42.57 20.88
N THR A 206 3.56 41.76 21.85
CA THR A 206 2.52 42.14 22.81
C THR A 206 3.08 42.45 24.20
N GLY A 207 4.29 41.96 24.50
CA GLY A 207 4.89 42.06 25.84
C GLY A 207 4.26 41.12 26.87
N SER A 208 3.28 40.29 26.49
CA SER A 208 2.58 39.36 27.37
C SER A 208 2.52 37.96 26.78
N ILE A 209 2.29 36.96 27.64
CA ILE A 209 2.02 35.59 27.20
C ILE A 209 0.51 35.49 26.96
N ASN A 210 0.11 35.42 25.69
CA ASN A 210 -1.30 35.30 25.32
C ASN A 210 -1.69 33.83 25.10
N GLU A 211 -2.98 33.51 25.26
CA GLU A 211 -3.51 32.17 25.04
C GLU A 211 -3.52 31.75 23.55
N SER A 212 -3.53 32.74 22.64
CA SER A 212 -3.50 32.51 21.20
C SER A 212 -2.42 33.36 20.54
N SER A 213 -1.48 32.70 19.88
CA SER A 213 -0.39 33.35 19.15
C SER A 213 -0.60 33.13 17.64
N PRO A 214 -1.16 34.11 16.92
CA PRO A 214 -1.41 33.97 15.48
C PRO A 214 -0.11 33.90 14.70
N ILE A 215 -0.01 32.90 13.81
CA ILE A 215 1.19 32.66 13.01
C ILE A 215 1.06 33.40 11.66
N PRO A 216 2.00 34.27 11.29
CA PRO A 216 2.02 34.89 9.97
C PRO A 216 2.15 33.84 8.86
N SER A 217 1.36 33.96 7.78
CA SER A 217 1.39 33.03 6.65
C SER A 217 2.78 32.87 6.03
N ILE A 218 3.59 33.94 6.01
CA ILE A 218 4.97 33.90 5.50
C ILE A 218 5.88 32.99 6.35
N ALA A 219 5.65 32.93 7.67
CA ALA A 219 6.37 32.03 8.55
C ALA A 219 5.97 30.59 8.24
N MET A 220 4.67 30.28 8.10
CA MET A 220 4.21 28.94 7.73
C MET A 220 4.83 28.44 6.42
N VAL A 221 4.88 29.29 5.39
CA VAL A 221 5.53 28.94 4.12
C VAL A 221 7.03 28.68 4.30
N THR A 222 7.72 29.56 5.04
CA THR A 222 9.16 29.39 5.32
C THR A 222 9.44 28.08 6.04
N PHE A 223 8.73 27.77 7.13
CA PHE A 223 8.88 26.51 7.86
C PHE A 223 8.53 25.29 7.01
N GLY A 224 7.52 25.39 6.14
CA GLY A 224 7.19 24.35 5.16
C GLY A 224 8.34 24.06 4.20
N ILE A 225 8.96 25.11 3.63
CA ILE A 225 10.13 24.97 2.75
C ILE A 225 11.31 24.37 3.53
N SER A 226 11.57 24.86 4.75
CA SER A 226 12.65 24.34 5.60
C SER A 226 12.47 22.86 5.93
N LEU A 227 11.23 22.41 6.17
CA LEU A 227 10.92 20.99 6.39
C LEU A 227 11.29 20.15 5.16
N VAL A 228 10.88 20.58 3.97
CA VAL A 228 11.18 19.88 2.71
C VAL A 228 12.69 19.82 2.47
N VAL A 229 13.40 20.93 2.67
CA VAL A 229 14.86 21.01 2.54
C VAL A 229 15.54 20.07 3.55
N GLY A 230 15.13 20.10 4.82
CA GLY A 230 15.67 19.22 5.85
C GLY A 230 15.47 17.75 5.51
N LEU A 231 14.28 17.37 5.05
CA LEU A 231 13.98 16.01 4.61
C LEU A 231 14.84 15.59 3.41
N TRP A 232 15.05 16.49 2.44
CA TRP A 232 15.85 16.22 1.25
C TRP A 232 17.31 15.89 1.58
N PHE A 233 17.93 16.68 2.46
CA PHE A 233 19.36 16.52 2.77
C PHE A 233 19.63 15.49 3.89
N LEU A 234 18.73 15.37 4.88
CA LEU A 234 18.99 14.59 6.09
C LEU A 234 18.08 13.36 6.23
N GLY A 235 17.01 13.26 5.43
CA GLY A 235 16.00 12.20 5.57
C GLY A 235 16.45 10.80 5.11
N LYS A 236 17.50 10.71 4.29
CA LYS A 236 17.91 9.47 3.61
C LYS A 236 18.12 8.28 4.55
N GLU A 237 18.79 8.48 5.68
CA GLU A 237 19.10 7.40 6.62
C GLU A 237 17.85 6.83 7.31
N VAL A 238 16.92 7.71 7.68
CA VAL A 238 15.64 7.31 8.30
C VAL A 238 14.75 6.61 7.28
N ILE A 239 14.65 7.15 6.06
CA ILE A 239 13.90 6.54 4.95
C ILE A 239 14.45 5.15 4.64
N THR A 240 15.78 4.99 4.58
CA THR A 240 16.42 3.70 4.33
C THR A 240 16.12 2.72 5.46
N THR A 241 16.18 3.18 6.71
CA THR A 241 15.93 2.33 7.88
C THR A 241 14.49 1.80 7.90
N ILE A 242 13.50 2.67 7.68
CA ILE A 242 12.09 2.26 7.67
C ILE A 242 11.77 1.44 6.41
N GLY A 243 12.30 1.85 5.25
CA GLY A 243 11.97 1.28 3.95
C GLY A 243 12.64 -0.06 3.63
N SER A 244 13.69 -0.45 4.36
CA SER A 244 14.42 -1.69 4.06
C SER A 244 14.94 -2.47 5.27
N LYS A 245 15.16 -1.84 6.43
CA LYS A 245 15.81 -2.51 7.57
C LYS A 245 14.83 -3.14 8.55
N LEU A 246 13.55 -2.75 8.54
CA LEU A 246 12.54 -3.23 9.49
C LEU A 246 11.75 -4.45 9.00
N ALA A 247 11.32 -4.42 7.74
CA ALA A 247 10.64 -5.50 7.05
C ALA A 247 10.83 -5.29 5.54
N GLU A 248 10.60 -6.33 4.74
CA GLU A 248 10.60 -6.18 3.28
C GLU A 248 9.39 -5.34 2.84
N ILE A 249 9.66 -4.26 2.11
CA ILE A 249 8.64 -3.35 1.60
C ILE A 249 8.45 -3.58 0.11
N LEU A 250 7.35 -4.24 -0.24
CA LEU A 250 6.75 -4.27 -1.58
C LEU A 250 5.59 -3.27 -1.66
N PRO A 251 5.10 -2.93 -2.88
CA PRO A 251 3.98 -2.01 -3.04
C PRO A 251 2.73 -2.40 -2.25
N THR A 252 2.41 -3.70 -2.19
CA THR A 252 1.25 -4.23 -1.44
C THR A 252 1.39 -4.00 0.07
N THR A 253 2.58 -4.24 0.61
CA THR A 253 2.88 -4.05 2.03
C THR A 253 3.01 -2.57 2.39
N GLY A 254 3.63 -1.76 1.53
CA GLY A 254 3.80 -0.31 1.73
C GLY A 254 2.45 0.40 1.76
N PHE A 255 1.62 0.15 0.75
CA PHE A 255 0.22 0.61 0.73
C PHE A 255 -0.53 0.22 2.01
N SER A 256 -0.41 -1.03 2.46
CA SER A 256 -1.13 -1.51 3.65
C SER A 256 -0.64 -0.83 4.93
N ALA A 257 0.68 -0.61 5.07
CA ALA A 257 1.25 0.06 6.23
C ALA A 257 0.89 1.55 6.28
N GLU A 258 0.92 2.23 5.13
CA GLU A 258 0.54 3.64 5.00
C GLU A 258 -0.96 3.83 5.25
N LEU A 259 -1.83 3.01 4.63
CA LEU A 259 -3.27 3.05 4.86
C LEU A 259 -3.63 2.77 6.32
N ALA A 260 -3.01 1.76 6.93
CA ALA A 260 -3.19 1.46 8.34
C ALA A 260 -2.83 2.66 9.22
N SER A 261 -1.69 3.29 8.92
CA SER A 261 -1.22 4.46 9.67
C SER A 261 -2.17 5.64 9.52
N SER A 262 -2.64 5.90 8.31
CA SER A 262 -3.62 6.92 7.99
C SER A 262 -4.94 6.73 8.75
N ILE A 263 -5.45 5.50 8.84
CA ILE A 263 -6.66 5.19 9.62
C ILE A 263 -6.43 5.48 11.11
N VAL A 264 -5.34 5.00 11.69
CA VAL A 264 -5.05 5.19 13.11
C VAL A 264 -4.86 6.68 13.44
N ILE A 265 -4.16 7.42 12.58
CA ILE A 265 -3.97 8.87 12.75
C ILE A 265 -5.32 9.59 12.65
N LEU A 266 -6.14 9.28 11.64
CA LEU A 266 -7.47 9.88 11.47
C LEU A 266 -8.35 9.67 12.71
N LEU A 267 -8.40 8.45 13.23
CA LEU A 267 -9.16 8.12 14.44
C LEU A 267 -8.63 8.87 15.66
N ALA A 268 -7.32 8.91 15.85
CA ALA A 268 -6.71 9.63 16.96
C ALA A 268 -7.00 11.15 16.89
N THR A 269 -6.88 11.75 15.70
CA THR A 269 -7.21 13.16 15.47
C THR A 269 -8.67 13.44 15.80
N LYS A 270 -9.60 12.57 15.39
CA LYS A 270 -11.03 12.73 15.71
C LYS A 270 -11.36 12.59 17.20
N LEU A 271 -10.57 11.82 17.93
CA LEU A 271 -10.69 11.68 19.38
C LEU A 271 -9.92 12.75 20.16
N GLY A 272 -9.21 13.66 19.47
CA GLY A 272 -8.36 14.68 20.11
C GLY A 272 -7.14 14.10 20.83
N ILE A 273 -6.75 12.86 20.52
CA ILE A 273 -5.62 12.18 21.18
C ILE A 273 -4.33 12.55 20.44
N PRO A 274 -3.36 13.22 21.10
CA PRO A 274 -2.06 13.48 20.48
C PRO A 274 -1.32 12.16 20.28
N VAL A 275 -0.95 11.86 19.03
CA VAL A 275 -0.25 10.62 18.66
C VAL A 275 0.97 10.92 17.80
N SER A 276 2.00 10.08 17.94
CA SER A 276 3.17 10.12 17.06
C SER A 276 2.92 9.31 15.80
N SER A 277 2.94 9.98 14.64
CA SER A 277 2.86 9.37 13.31
C SER A 277 4.00 8.37 13.08
N THR A 278 5.22 8.70 13.51
CA THR A 278 6.41 7.84 13.41
C THR A 278 6.22 6.52 14.16
N HIS A 279 5.70 6.57 15.39
CA HIS A 279 5.38 5.38 16.17
C HIS A 279 4.30 4.53 15.51
N ILE A 280 3.28 5.15 14.93
CA ILE A 280 2.21 4.43 14.23
C ILE A 280 2.76 3.73 12.99
N LEU A 281 3.54 4.44 12.16
CA LEU A 281 4.11 3.90 10.92
C LEU A 281 5.10 2.75 11.19
N ILE A 282 6.02 2.91 12.15
CA ILE A 282 6.96 1.83 12.51
C ILE A 282 6.19 0.62 13.03
N GLY A 283 5.15 0.83 13.83
CA GLY A 283 4.24 -0.23 14.22
C GLY A 283 3.59 -0.92 13.02
N ALA A 284 3.09 -0.15 12.06
CA ALA A 284 2.47 -0.66 10.84
C ALA A 284 3.45 -1.48 9.99
N VAL A 285 4.70 -1.05 9.85
CA VAL A 285 5.77 -1.80 9.18
C VAL A 285 6.09 -3.11 9.90
N LEU A 286 6.06 -3.12 11.23
CA LEU A 286 6.22 -4.37 11.99
C LEU A 286 5.02 -5.31 11.81
N GLY A 287 3.79 -4.78 11.76
CA GLY A 287 2.58 -5.58 11.53
C GLY A 287 2.60 -6.32 10.19
N ILE A 288 3.00 -5.66 9.09
CA ILE A 288 3.21 -6.34 7.80
C ILE A 288 4.35 -7.36 7.89
N GLY A 289 5.40 -7.06 8.65
CA GLY A 289 6.54 -7.95 8.84
C GLY A 289 6.18 -9.22 9.61
N ILE A 290 5.23 -9.14 10.53
CA ILE A 290 4.69 -10.29 11.27
C ILE A 290 3.90 -11.19 10.30
N VAL A 291 3.03 -10.62 9.46
CA VAL A 291 2.26 -11.39 8.45
C VAL A 291 3.18 -12.10 7.45
N ASN A 292 4.31 -11.48 7.08
CA ASN A 292 5.31 -12.06 6.19
C ASN A 292 6.40 -12.87 6.89
N LYS A 293 6.38 -12.97 8.22
CA LYS A 293 7.41 -13.63 9.04
C LYS A 293 8.83 -13.12 8.74
N ASN A 294 8.97 -11.84 8.37
CA ASN A 294 10.22 -11.19 8.01
C ASN A 294 10.49 -9.90 8.82
N ALA A 295 9.79 -9.70 9.94
CA ALA A 295 10.04 -8.59 10.86
C ALA A 295 11.45 -8.69 11.49
N ASN A 296 12.23 -7.62 11.38
CA ASN A 296 13.57 -7.53 11.95
C ASN A 296 13.56 -7.05 13.40
N TRP A 297 13.33 -7.97 14.33
CA TRP A 297 13.33 -7.69 15.77
C TRP A 297 14.65 -7.14 16.32
N LYS A 298 15.78 -7.43 15.66
CA LYS A 298 17.08 -6.89 16.07
C LYS A 298 17.13 -5.38 15.88
N MET A 299 16.53 -4.86 14.80
CA MET A 299 16.47 -3.43 14.51
C MET A 299 15.44 -2.67 15.38
N VAL A 300 14.44 -3.36 15.93
CA VAL A 300 13.43 -2.75 16.82
C VAL A 300 14.05 -2.28 18.15
N ARG A 301 15.02 -3.03 18.70
CA ARG A 301 15.66 -2.71 19.98
C ARG A 301 16.29 -1.31 20.02
N PRO A 302 17.21 -0.93 19.10
CA PRO A 302 17.81 0.40 19.12
C PRO A 302 16.78 1.51 18.89
N ILE A 303 15.70 1.25 18.15
CA ILE A 303 14.63 2.23 17.93
C ILE A 303 13.87 2.52 19.23
N ILE A 304 13.48 1.48 19.97
CA ILE A 304 12.80 1.65 21.26
C ILE A 304 13.72 2.36 22.26
N LEU A 305 15.00 1.99 22.31
CA LEU A 305 15.98 2.67 23.15
C LEU A 305 16.11 4.14 22.78
N ALA A 306 16.17 4.47 21.48
CA ALA A 306 16.22 5.86 21.02
C ALA A 306 14.99 6.64 21.51
N TRP A 307 13.77 6.10 21.41
CA TRP A 307 12.56 6.76 21.89
C TRP A 307 12.55 7.03 23.39
N LEU A 308 13.09 6.10 24.18
CA LEU A 308 13.18 6.26 25.64
C LEU A 308 14.24 7.29 26.03
N ILE A 309 15.33 7.39 25.28
CA ILE A 309 16.46 8.29 25.57
C ILE A 309 16.19 9.71 25.07
N THR A 310 15.53 9.89 23.93
CA THR A 310 15.36 11.21 23.31
C THR A 310 14.53 12.17 24.15
N LEU A 311 13.48 11.70 24.84
CA LEU A 311 12.63 12.56 25.66
C LEU A 311 13.38 13.14 26.89
N PRO A 312 14.02 12.34 27.76
CA PRO A 312 14.86 12.87 28.84
C PRO A 312 16.02 13.74 28.33
N ALA A 313 16.70 13.32 27.25
CA ALA A 313 17.80 14.09 26.70
C ALA A 313 17.36 15.47 26.20
N ALA A 314 16.21 15.56 25.52
CA ALA A 314 15.63 16.84 25.08
C ALA A 314 15.22 17.72 26.27
N ALA A 315 14.58 17.15 27.30
CA ALA A 315 14.17 17.91 28.48
C ALA A 315 15.38 18.46 29.27
N ILE A 316 16.38 17.61 29.52
CA ILE A 316 17.59 17.99 30.26
C ILE A 316 18.39 19.03 29.47
N SER A 317 18.59 18.82 28.17
CA SER A 317 19.29 19.80 27.33
C SER A 317 18.57 21.15 27.29
N SER A 318 17.24 21.15 27.11
CA SER A 318 16.43 22.36 27.16
C SER A 318 16.57 23.10 28.50
N ALA A 319 16.52 22.39 29.63
CA ALA A 319 16.71 22.97 30.95
C ALA A 319 18.12 23.59 31.12
N ILE A 320 19.16 22.88 30.69
CA ILE A 320 20.55 23.38 30.74
C ILE A 320 20.70 24.66 29.90
N PHE A 321 20.18 24.67 28.68
CA PHE A 321 20.23 25.85 27.82
C PHE A 321 19.47 27.02 28.43
N TYR A 322 18.29 26.79 29.01
CA TYR A 322 17.50 27.81 29.68
C TYR A 322 18.26 28.45 30.84
N PHE A 323 18.77 27.65 31.79
CA PHE A 323 19.49 28.17 32.95
C PHE A 323 20.81 28.86 32.57
N ALA A 324 21.51 28.35 31.55
CA ALA A 324 22.70 29.00 31.03
C ALA A 324 22.38 30.38 30.43
N LEU A 325 21.31 30.48 29.65
CA LEU A 325 20.86 31.73 29.05
C LEU A 325 20.35 32.73 30.10
N ALA A 326 19.56 32.27 31.08
CA ALA A 326 19.06 33.09 32.18
C ALA A 326 20.22 33.72 32.97
N LYS A 327 21.21 32.89 33.35
CA LYS A 327 22.42 33.35 34.03
C LYS A 327 23.25 34.33 33.18
N LEU A 328 23.36 34.09 31.87
CA LEU A 328 24.08 34.98 30.95
C LEU A 328 23.40 36.35 30.83
N LEU A 329 22.06 36.37 30.81
CA LEU A 329 21.24 37.57 30.70
C LEU A 329 21.01 38.28 32.05
N GLY A 330 21.44 37.67 33.16
CA GLY A 330 21.32 38.23 34.50
C GLY A 330 19.90 38.21 35.07
N VAL A 331 19.07 37.27 34.59
CA VAL A 331 17.69 37.03 35.04
C VAL A 331 17.61 35.72 35.81
#